data_AF-A0A0Q7NTQ6-F1
#
_entry.id   AF-A0A0Q7NTQ6-F1
#
_cell.length_a   1.000
_cell.length_b   1.000
_cell.length_c   1.000
_cell.angle_alpha   90.00
_cell.angle_beta   90.00
_cell.angle_gamma   90.00
#
_symmetry.space_group_name_H-M   'P 1'
#
loop_
_entity.id
_entity.type
_entity.pdbx_description
1 polymer ?
#
loop_
_entity_poly.entity_id
_entity_poly.type
_entity_poly.pdbx_seq_one_letter_code
_entity_poly.pdbx_strand_id
1 'polypeptide(L)'
;MSTEVSTDLIISLPAVPNVATFTNEAEFDKLYDAILKKVNEHKHDVSTKKGRDEIKSLAHKISKTKVALDKQGFALTEEWRLNKKKVDATRNKIEERLVALQTTFRKPLTDWEDAEEARIKRHDEAVKSLLDYVTMSADHPSGDLKDMRDAVEAVVVDEAWDEFQDRASLAKTDALAALDRLISVAERREADAAELEQLRAAQAERDRLDAQRRAEEEAAAAEAKRIEDERQAEDKRKADIAAAAAEAAAQAERDAAQRVADAERAAEEAKKRADDEIAAAAAEAERKVAADRKRIADEQEAEAADQRRRDADRDHRKKVNNSIITALVECSGIADEQAMSIVIALVKGTIPNVTLKY
;
A
#
# COMPACT_ATOMS: atom_id res chain seq x y z
N MET A 1 39.43 -113.86 60.23
CA MET A 1 40.21 -114.98 59.64
C MET A 1 39.70 -115.24 58.23
N SER A 2 40.56 -115.78 57.36
CA SER A 2 40.49 -115.93 55.90
C SER A 2 41.17 -114.81 55.10
N THR A 3 42.51 -114.79 55.19
CA THR A 3 43.39 -114.21 54.18
C THR A 3 43.49 -115.18 53.00
N GLU A 4 42.53 -115.14 52.08
CA GLU A 4 42.71 -115.73 50.76
C GLU A 4 43.80 -114.94 50.03
N VAL A 5 44.98 -115.54 49.92
CA VAL A 5 46.10 -115.01 49.12
C VAL A 5 45.68 -115.10 47.66
N SER A 6 45.20 -113.98 47.10
CA SER A 6 44.81 -113.89 45.70
C SER A 6 46.00 -114.27 44.81
N THR A 7 45.93 -115.44 44.15
CA THR A 7 46.97 -116.00 43.25
C THR A 7 47.12 -115.19 41.94
N ASP A 8 46.37 -114.10 41.84
CA ASP A 8 46.10 -113.27 40.67
C ASP A 8 46.99 -112.02 40.60
N LEU A 9 47.76 -111.73 41.65
CA LEU A 9 48.69 -110.60 41.72
C LEU A 9 50.15 -111.07 41.55
N ILE A 10 51.05 -110.16 41.16
CA ILE A 10 52.48 -110.50 41.06
C ILE A 10 53.17 -110.63 42.43
N ILE A 11 52.70 -109.87 43.42
CA ILE A 11 53.06 -109.96 44.82
C ILE A 11 51.79 -109.87 45.67
N SER A 12 51.82 -110.44 46.88
CA SER A 12 50.76 -110.25 47.85
C SER A 12 50.83 -108.82 48.41
N LEU A 13 49.73 -108.08 48.31
CA LEU A 13 49.60 -106.78 48.94
C LEU A 13 48.95 -106.93 50.33
N PRO A 14 49.25 -106.04 51.29
CA PRO A 14 48.60 -106.07 52.59
C PRO A 14 47.09 -105.77 52.43
N ALA A 15 46.25 -106.41 53.25
CA ALA A 15 44.81 -106.18 53.21
C ALA A 15 44.42 -104.76 53.65
N VAL A 16 45.20 -104.17 54.55
CA VAL A 16 45.07 -102.78 54.99
C VAL A 16 46.09 -101.94 54.23
N PRO A 17 45.66 -100.92 53.46
CA PRO A 17 46.57 -99.99 52.79
C PRO A 17 47.51 -99.31 53.78
N ASN A 18 48.81 -99.25 53.46
CA ASN A 18 49.77 -98.48 54.23
C ASN A 18 49.98 -97.11 53.57
N VAL A 19 49.72 -96.02 54.32
CA VAL A 19 49.94 -94.64 53.83
C VAL A 19 51.37 -94.42 53.37
N ALA A 20 52.36 -94.98 54.08
CA ALA A 20 53.77 -94.80 53.75
C ALA A 20 54.13 -95.30 52.34
N THR A 21 53.44 -96.33 51.84
CA THR A 21 53.62 -96.81 50.45
C THR A 21 53.28 -95.75 49.41
N PHE A 22 52.42 -94.78 49.74
CA PHE A 22 51.99 -93.71 48.84
C PHE A 22 52.58 -92.34 49.19
N THR A 23 53.24 -92.19 50.34
CA THR A 23 53.80 -90.90 50.80
C THR A 23 55.31 -90.92 51.03
N ASN A 24 55.94 -92.10 51.08
CA ASN A 24 57.38 -92.27 51.26
C ASN A 24 57.97 -93.02 50.07
N GLU A 25 58.83 -92.33 49.32
CA GLU A 25 59.49 -92.85 48.12
C GLU A 25 60.28 -94.14 48.41
N ALA A 26 60.99 -94.21 49.53
CA ALA A 26 61.77 -95.40 49.89
C ALA A 26 60.89 -96.63 50.20
N GLU A 27 59.67 -96.44 50.69
CA GLU A 27 58.72 -97.54 50.92
C GLU A 27 58.05 -97.99 49.61
N PHE A 28 57.80 -97.06 48.68
CA PHE A 28 57.40 -97.39 47.32
C PHE A 28 58.49 -98.17 46.58
N ASP A 29 59.75 -97.73 46.66
CA ASP A 29 60.88 -98.39 46.01
C ASP A 29 61.06 -99.83 46.47
N LYS A 30 60.96 -100.09 47.79
CA LYS A 30 60.99 -101.47 48.34
C LYS A 30 59.89 -102.35 47.76
N LEU A 31 58.68 -101.81 47.60
CA LEU A 31 57.55 -102.53 47.01
C LEU A 31 57.82 -102.81 45.52
N TYR A 32 58.32 -101.81 44.78
CA TYR A 32 58.62 -101.92 43.36
C TYR A 32 59.77 -102.90 43.10
N ASP A 33 60.82 -102.89 43.90
CA ASP A 33 61.92 -103.85 43.85
C ASP A 33 61.45 -105.29 44.08
N ALA A 34 60.49 -105.50 44.99
CA ALA A 34 59.89 -106.81 45.20
C ALA A 34 59.10 -107.29 43.96
N ILE A 35 58.39 -106.39 43.28
CA ILE A 35 57.72 -106.66 42.01
C ILE A 35 58.76 -107.01 40.94
N LEU A 36 59.79 -106.17 40.77
CA LEU A 36 60.87 -106.37 39.79
C LEU A 36 61.58 -107.70 39.97
N LYS A 37 61.91 -108.07 41.22
CA LYS A 37 62.51 -109.35 41.54
C LYS A 37 61.62 -110.52 41.06
N LYS A 38 60.30 -110.44 41.30
CA LYS A 38 59.34 -111.47 40.84
C LYS A 38 59.19 -111.51 39.33
N VAL A 39 59.27 -110.38 38.65
CA VAL A 39 59.30 -110.32 37.18
C VAL A 39 60.56 -111.00 36.64
N ASN A 40 61.72 -110.66 37.19
CA ASN A 40 63.03 -111.13 36.71
C ASN A 40 63.32 -112.61 37.04
N GLU A 41 62.71 -113.18 38.09
CA GLU A 41 62.77 -114.61 38.39
C GLU A 41 62.16 -115.47 37.27
N HIS A 42 61.26 -114.91 36.46
CA HIS A 42 60.61 -115.63 35.37
C HIS A 42 61.44 -115.57 34.08
N LYS A 43 62.09 -116.67 33.71
CA LYS A 43 62.83 -116.80 32.44
C LYS A 43 61.86 -117.17 31.31
N HIS A 44 61.61 -116.24 30.39
CA HIS A 44 60.67 -116.44 29.29
C HIS A 44 61.38 -116.70 27.95
N ASP A 45 60.83 -117.62 27.14
CA ASP A 45 61.25 -117.83 25.74
C ASP A 45 60.14 -117.36 24.77
N VAL A 46 60.37 -116.20 24.14
CA VAL A 46 59.43 -115.58 23.19
C VAL A 46 59.26 -116.37 21.88
N SER A 47 60.18 -117.28 21.57
CA SER A 47 60.12 -118.08 20.33
C SER A 47 59.00 -119.13 20.40
N THR A 48 58.63 -119.58 21.60
CA THR A 48 57.57 -120.58 21.81
C THR A 48 56.21 -119.94 22.12
N LYS A 49 55.12 -120.61 21.72
CA LYS A 49 53.75 -120.17 22.07
C LYS A 49 53.55 -120.13 23.59
N LYS A 50 54.06 -121.15 24.29
CA LYS A 50 53.99 -121.26 25.76
C LYS A 50 54.67 -120.09 26.46
N GLY A 51 55.91 -119.74 26.09
CA GLY A 51 56.62 -118.61 26.69
C GLY A 51 55.97 -117.26 26.40
N ARG A 52 55.39 -117.06 25.20
CA ARG A 52 54.58 -115.85 24.91
C ARG A 52 53.32 -115.77 25.76
N ASP A 53 52.64 -116.89 26.03
CA ASP A 53 51.44 -116.91 26.87
C ASP A 53 51.79 -116.73 28.37
N GLU A 54 52.94 -117.21 28.83
CA GLU A 54 53.48 -116.94 30.16
C GLU A 54 53.80 -115.45 30.36
N ILE A 55 54.41 -114.79 29.36
CA ILE A 55 54.65 -113.32 29.38
C ILE A 55 53.33 -112.56 29.49
N LYS A 56 52.32 -112.90 28.68
CA LYS A 56 50.99 -112.25 28.75
C LYS A 56 50.36 -112.41 30.12
N SER A 57 50.46 -113.61 30.70
CA SER A 57 49.95 -113.90 32.05
C SER A 57 50.65 -113.03 33.11
N LEU A 58 51.98 -112.93 33.06
CA LEU A 58 52.75 -112.08 33.98
C LEU A 58 52.40 -110.60 33.81
N ALA A 59 52.30 -110.10 32.58
CA ALA A 59 51.86 -108.73 32.31
C ALA A 59 50.45 -108.44 32.84
N HIS A 60 49.53 -109.41 32.74
CA HIS A 60 48.18 -109.30 33.32
C HIS A 60 48.24 -109.21 34.84
N LYS A 61 49.08 -110.01 35.50
CA LYS A 61 49.30 -109.92 36.96
C LYS A 61 49.86 -108.57 37.38
N ILE A 62 50.82 -108.01 36.63
CA ILE A 62 51.34 -106.65 36.88
C ILE A 62 50.21 -105.61 36.77
N SER A 63 49.39 -105.70 35.72
CA SER A 63 48.23 -104.81 35.54
C SER A 63 47.23 -104.91 36.69
N LYS A 64 46.91 -106.14 37.14
CA LYS A 64 46.05 -106.37 38.31
C LYS A 64 46.66 -105.79 39.59
N THR A 65 47.97 -105.94 39.81
CA THR A 65 48.67 -105.35 40.96
C THR A 65 48.65 -103.83 40.93
N LYS A 66 48.83 -103.20 39.77
CA LYS A 66 48.66 -101.74 39.60
C LYS A 66 47.25 -101.29 40.01
N VAL A 67 46.23 -101.97 39.50
CA VAL A 67 44.82 -101.65 39.83
C VAL A 67 44.54 -101.85 41.31
N ALA A 68 45.12 -102.87 41.94
CA ALA A 68 44.98 -103.10 43.37
C ALA A 68 45.63 -101.99 44.20
N LEU A 69 46.85 -101.55 43.86
CA LEU A 69 47.52 -100.41 44.51
C LEU A 69 46.75 -99.10 44.33
N ASP A 70 46.22 -98.84 43.14
CA ASP A 70 45.40 -97.65 42.87
C ASP A 70 44.12 -97.63 43.75
N LYS A 71 43.44 -98.78 43.89
CA LYS A 71 42.32 -98.94 44.82
C LYS A 71 42.71 -98.69 46.28
N GLN A 72 43.89 -99.17 46.71
CA GLN A 72 44.41 -98.93 48.05
C GLN A 72 44.69 -97.44 48.29
N GLY A 73 45.30 -96.74 47.32
CA GLY A 73 45.52 -95.29 47.39
C GLY A 73 44.22 -94.49 47.42
N PHE A 74 43.22 -94.89 46.64
CA PHE A 74 41.89 -94.28 46.68
C PHE A 74 41.24 -94.45 48.06
N ALA A 75 41.26 -95.66 48.62
CA ALA A 75 40.68 -95.95 49.93
C ALA A 75 41.31 -95.09 51.06
N LEU A 76 42.61 -94.81 50.99
CA LEU A 76 43.31 -93.96 51.97
C LEU A 76 42.84 -92.50 51.97
N THR A 77 42.33 -91.99 50.83
CA THR A 77 41.89 -90.59 50.69
C THR A 77 40.38 -90.42 50.70
N GLU A 78 39.61 -91.51 50.71
CA GLU A 78 38.15 -91.49 50.62
C GLU A 78 37.52 -90.70 51.76
N GLU A 79 37.89 -91.00 53.01
CA GLU A 79 37.37 -90.29 54.18
C GLU A 79 37.74 -88.81 54.15
N TRP A 80 38.99 -88.48 53.78
CA TRP A 80 39.47 -87.10 53.64
C TRP A 80 38.66 -86.31 52.61
N ARG A 81 38.39 -86.92 51.45
CA ARG A 81 37.58 -86.31 50.38
C ARG A 81 36.14 -86.08 50.82
N LEU A 82 35.55 -87.06 51.51
CA LEU A 82 34.21 -86.93 52.07
C LEU A 82 34.14 -85.84 53.15
N ASN A 83 35.12 -85.79 54.06
CA ASN A 83 35.22 -84.78 55.10
C ASN A 83 35.42 -83.39 54.49
N LYS A 84 36.31 -83.23 53.50
CA LYS A 84 36.47 -81.97 52.74
C LYS A 84 35.13 -81.52 52.14
N LYS A 85 34.39 -82.41 51.47
CA LYS A 85 33.08 -82.10 50.89
C LYS A 85 32.07 -81.64 51.96
N LYS A 86 32.05 -82.28 53.13
CA LYS A 86 31.19 -81.90 54.26
C LYS A 86 31.57 -80.52 54.83
N VAL A 87 32.86 -80.25 54.98
CA VAL A 87 33.38 -78.95 55.44
C VAL A 87 32.99 -77.84 54.46
N ASP A 88 33.26 -78.02 53.16
CA ASP A 88 32.92 -77.05 52.12
C ASP A 88 31.41 -76.76 52.10
N ALA A 89 30.57 -77.82 52.18
CA ALA A 89 29.12 -77.67 52.23
C ALA A 89 28.63 -76.93 53.50
N THR A 90 29.28 -77.18 54.64
CA THR A 90 28.93 -76.50 55.90
C THR A 90 29.39 -75.05 55.88
N ARG A 91 30.58 -74.75 55.34
CA ARG A 91 31.09 -73.38 55.20
C ARG A 91 30.16 -72.52 54.36
N ASN A 92 29.70 -73.03 53.22
CA ASN A 92 28.76 -72.30 52.37
C ASN A 92 27.43 -72.02 53.09
N LYS A 93 26.91 -72.99 53.87
CA LYS A 93 25.72 -72.78 54.70
C LYS A 93 25.93 -71.76 55.81
N ILE A 94 27.12 -71.73 56.41
CA ILE A 94 27.48 -70.75 57.44
C ILE A 94 27.49 -69.35 56.81
N GLU A 95 28.15 -69.20 55.67
CA GLU A 95 28.21 -67.93 54.92
C GLU A 95 26.81 -67.44 54.58
N GLU A 96 25.99 -68.27 53.94
CA GLU A 96 24.60 -67.93 53.57
C GLU A 96 23.78 -67.48 54.78
N ARG A 97 23.85 -68.21 55.89
CA ARG A 97 23.10 -67.90 57.11
C ARG A 97 23.60 -66.63 57.80
N LEU A 98 24.91 -66.41 57.86
CA LEU A 98 25.48 -65.23 58.52
C LEU A 98 25.23 -63.97 57.69
N VAL A 99 25.30 -64.05 56.35
CA VAL A 99 24.91 -62.95 55.46
C VAL A 99 23.43 -62.63 55.64
N ALA A 100 22.55 -63.63 55.60
CA ALA A 100 21.11 -63.42 55.80
C ALA A 100 20.79 -62.80 57.18
N LEU A 101 21.48 -63.25 58.23
CA LEU A 101 21.34 -62.69 59.58
C LEU A 101 21.84 -61.24 59.64
N GLN A 102 23.00 -60.95 59.05
CA GLN A 102 23.55 -59.59 58.98
C GLN A 102 22.59 -58.64 58.24
N THR A 103 22.07 -59.06 57.09
CA THR A 103 21.08 -58.28 56.32
C THR A 103 19.82 -58.03 57.14
N THR A 104 19.26 -59.07 57.76
CA THR A 104 18.04 -58.94 58.58
C THR A 104 18.26 -58.04 59.78
N PHE A 105 19.41 -58.16 60.45
CA PHE A 105 19.77 -57.36 61.61
C PHE A 105 19.99 -55.89 61.24
N ARG A 106 20.61 -55.61 60.08
CA ARG A 106 20.83 -54.24 59.59
C ARG A 106 19.57 -53.61 58.99
N LYS A 107 18.61 -54.42 58.51
CA LYS A 107 17.42 -53.94 57.80
C LYS A 107 16.67 -52.79 58.50
N PRO A 108 16.39 -52.83 59.82
CA PRO A 108 15.71 -51.70 60.47
C PRO A 108 16.50 -50.38 60.41
N LEU A 109 17.83 -50.44 60.48
CA LEU A 109 18.68 -49.26 60.34
C LEU A 109 18.66 -48.74 58.90
N THR A 110 18.78 -49.63 57.91
CA THR A 110 18.71 -49.23 56.49
C THR A 110 17.34 -48.65 56.13
N ASP A 111 16.25 -49.26 56.59
CA ASP A 111 14.90 -48.76 56.35
C ASP A 111 14.71 -47.35 56.98
N TRP A 112 15.36 -47.07 58.13
CA TRP A 112 15.36 -45.74 58.74
C TRP A 112 16.25 -44.75 58.00
N GLU A 113 17.47 -45.14 57.62
CA GLU A 113 18.41 -44.33 56.82
C GLU A 113 17.72 -43.87 55.50
N ASP A 114 17.07 -44.79 54.80
CA ASP A 114 16.34 -44.52 53.56
C ASP A 114 15.12 -43.59 53.78
N ALA A 115 14.36 -43.82 54.86
CA ALA A 115 13.20 -43.00 55.19
C ALA A 115 13.62 -41.56 55.56
N GLU A 116 14.74 -41.41 56.26
CA GLU A 116 15.29 -40.14 56.69
C GLU A 116 15.89 -39.35 55.51
N GLU A 117 16.66 -40.00 54.64
CA GLU A 117 17.13 -39.39 53.39
C GLU A 117 15.95 -38.92 52.53
N ALA A 118 14.90 -39.74 52.42
CA ALA A 118 13.70 -39.36 51.71
C ALA A 118 12.95 -38.20 52.38
N ARG A 119 12.95 -38.11 53.73
CA ARG A 119 12.35 -36.99 54.47
C ARG A 119 13.09 -35.68 54.19
N ILE A 120 14.41 -35.68 54.37
CA ILE A 120 15.29 -34.54 54.09
C ILE A 120 15.10 -34.05 52.66
N LYS A 121 15.16 -34.97 51.69
CA LYS A 121 15.00 -34.64 50.27
C LYS A 121 13.64 -34.00 49.96
N ARG A 122 12.55 -34.51 50.54
CA ARG A 122 11.21 -33.91 50.36
C ARG A 122 11.16 -32.47 50.87
N HIS A 123 11.72 -32.19 52.04
CA HIS A 123 11.75 -30.82 52.57
C HIS A 123 12.63 -29.90 51.73
N ASP A 124 13.82 -30.34 51.33
CA ASP A 124 14.71 -29.56 50.47
C ASP A 124 14.07 -29.25 49.10
N GLU A 125 13.39 -30.22 48.48
CA GLU A 125 12.66 -30.02 47.23
C GLU A 125 11.50 -29.02 47.41
N ALA A 126 10.74 -29.14 48.50
CA ALA A 126 9.64 -28.21 48.78
C ALA A 126 10.13 -26.78 49.04
N VAL A 127 11.22 -26.60 49.80
CA VAL A 127 11.88 -25.30 49.97
C VAL A 127 12.34 -24.76 48.62
N LYS A 128 12.95 -25.60 47.77
CA LYS A 128 13.42 -25.18 46.46
C LYS A 128 12.26 -24.71 45.57
N SER A 129 11.14 -25.43 45.56
CA SER A 129 9.94 -25.01 44.80
C SER A 129 9.41 -23.65 45.25
N LEU A 130 9.49 -23.33 46.54
CA LEU A 130 9.16 -21.98 47.02
C LEU A 130 10.16 -20.93 46.49
N LEU A 131 11.45 -21.22 46.53
CA LEU A 131 12.50 -20.31 46.06
C LEU A 131 12.47 -20.10 44.54
N ASP A 132 11.96 -21.05 43.76
CA ASP A 132 11.87 -20.91 42.29
C ASP A 132 11.01 -19.68 41.90
N TYR A 133 9.96 -19.34 42.68
CA TYR A 133 9.14 -18.15 42.48
C TYR A 133 9.92 -16.83 42.63
N VAL A 134 10.99 -16.81 43.43
CA VAL A 134 11.82 -15.61 43.64
C VAL A 134 12.60 -15.24 42.37
N THR A 135 12.94 -16.25 41.56
CA THR A 135 13.71 -16.07 40.31
C THR A 135 12.85 -16.10 39.05
N MET A 136 11.53 -16.21 39.21
CA MET A 136 10.58 -16.34 38.11
C MET A 136 10.51 -15.05 37.25
N SER A 137 10.35 -15.22 35.94
CA SER A 137 10.21 -14.09 35.01
C SER A 137 8.82 -13.47 35.05
N ALA A 138 8.74 -12.19 34.66
CA ALA A 138 7.52 -11.38 34.71
C ALA A 138 6.63 -11.54 33.47
N ASP A 139 6.53 -12.73 32.90
CA ASP A 139 5.84 -12.98 31.62
C ASP A 139 4.44 -13.59 31.78
N HIS A 140 4.02 -13.85 33.03
CA HIS A 140 2.74 -14.47 33.33
C HIS A 140 1.63 -13.42 33.50
N PRO A 141 0.38 -13.72 33.07
CA PRO A 141 -0.79 -12.90 33.37
C PRO A 141 -1.03 -12.73 34.88
N SER A 142 -1.70 -11.64 35.27
CA SER A 142 -1.99 -11.34 36.69
C SER A 142 -2.85 -12.42 37.35
N GLY A 143 -3.77 -13.04 36.60
CA GLY A 143 -4.61 -14.15 37.06
C GLY A 143 -3.80 -15.37 37.49
N ASP A 144 -2.94 -15.88 36.61
CA ASP A 144 -2.09 -17.05 36.90
C ASP A 144 -1.16 -16.79 38.08
N LEU A 145 -0.62 -15.56 38.19
CA LEU A 145 0.24 -15.18 39.30
C LEU A 145 -0.51 -15.14 40.65
N LYS A 146 -1.79 -14.76 40.65
CA LYS A 146 -2.64 -14.81 41.86
C LYS A 146 -2.93 -16.25 42.26
N ASP A 147 -3.21 -17.13 41.30
CA ASP A 147 -3.40 -18.55 41.59
C ASP A 147 -2.13 -19.18 42.18
N MET A 148 -0.96 -18.83 41.65
CA MET A 148 0.34 -19.25 42.20
C MET A 148 0.56 -18.71 43.62
N ARG A 149 0.23 -17.44 43.86
CA ARG A 149 0.32 -16.81 45.19
C ARG A 149 -0.57 -17.53 46.20
N ASP A 150 -1.80 -17.85 45.84
CA ASP A 150 -2.73 -18.55 46.70
C ASP A 150 -2.26 -19.98 46.98
N ALA A 151 -1.64 -20.65 45.99
CA ALA A 151 -1.01 -21.95 46.20
C ALA A 151 0.16 -21.88 47.20
N VAL A 152 1.01 -20.85 47.12
CA VAL A 152 2.10 -20.62 48.08
C VAL A 152 1.55 -20.28 49.47
N GLU A 153 0.51 -19.45 49.55
CA GLU A 153 -0.14 -19.08 50.81
C GLU A 153 -0.74 -20.31 51.51
N ALA A 154 -1.30 -21.25 50.75
CA ALA A 154 -1.85 -22.50 51.26
C ALA A 154 -0.81 -23.48 51.83
N VAL A 155 0.49 -23.27 51.56
CA VAL A 155 1.56 -24.10 52.15
C VAL A 155 1.64 -23.86 53.64
N VAL A 156 1.28 -24.87 54.44
CA VAL A 156 1.41 -24.83 55.90
C VAL A 156 2.85 -25.14 56.28
N VAL A 157 3.50 -24.19 56.94
CA VAL A 157 4.85 -24.35 57.51
C VAL A 157 4.71 -24.41 59.03
N ASP A 158 4.64 -25.64 59.55
CA ASP A 158 4.49 -25.96 60.97
C ASP A 158 5.60 -26.93 61.43
N GLU A 159 5.40 -27.55 62.59
CA GLU A 159 6.34 -28.52 63.19
C GLU A 159 6.65 -29.71 62.27
N ALA A 160 5.81 -30.02 61.28
CA ALA A 160 6.05 -31.11 60.34
C ALA A 160 7.25 -30.86 59.40
N TRP A 161 7.82 -29.66 59.41
CA TRP A 161 9.04 -29.32 58.68
C TRP A 161 10.33 -29.55 59.48
N ASP A 162 10.22 -29.94 60.76
CA ASP A 162 11.37 -30.23 61.62
C ASP A 162 12.46 -29.13 61.53
N GLU A 163 13.71 -29.49 61.22
CA GLU A 163 14.83 -28.57 61.09
C GLU A 163 14.74 -27.60 59.89
N PHE A 164 13.80 -27.83 58.96
CA PHE A 164 13.56 -27.00 57.79
C PHE A 164 12.53 -25.91 58.02
N GLN A 165 11.82 -25.89 59.16
CA GLN A 165 10.71 -24.98 59.42
C GLN A 165 11.08 -23.50 59.21
N ASP A 166 12.21 -23.05 59.76
CA ASP A 166 12.68 -21.67 59.61
C ASP A 166 13.02 -21.33 58.15
N ARG A 167 13.71 -22.25 57.47
CA ARG A 167 14.11 -22.08 56.07
C ARG A 167 12.90 -22.06 55.14
N ALA A 168 11.92 -22.92 55.38
CA ALA A 168 10.66 -22.97 54.64
C ALA A 168 9.79 -21.73 54.90
N SER A 169 9.75 -21.23 56.14
CA SER A 169 9.02 -20.01 56.51
C SER A 169 9.60 -18.79 55.79
N LEU A 170 10.93 -18.68 55.75
CA LEU A 170 11.62 -17.64 55.02
C LEU A 170 11.38 -17.76 53.51
N ALA A 171 11.54 -18.96 52.93
CA ALA A 171 11.30 -19.20 51.51
C ALA A 171 9.85 -18.90 51.10
N LYS A 172 8.86 -19.26 51.92
CA LYS A 172 7.45 -18.91 51.71
C LYS A 172 7.27 -17.39 51.70
N THR A 173 7.85 -16.69 52.66
CA THR A 173 7.76 -15.23 52.76
C THR A 173 8.37 -14.55 51.54
N ASP A 174 9.56 -15.00 51.11
CA ASP A 174 10.25 -14.46 49.94
C ASP A 174 9.47 -14.75 48.64
N ALA A 175 8.88 -15.95 48.52
CA ALA A 175 8.04 -16.34 47.39
C ALA A 175 6.79 -15.46 47.29
N LEU A 176 6.07 -15.23 48.39
CA LEU A 176 4.90 -14.36 48.43
C LEU A 176 5.28 -12.92 48.06
N ALA A 177 6.38 -12.39 48.61
CA ALA A 177 6.86 -11.05 48.28
C ALA A 177 7.26 -10.91 46.80
N ALA A 178 7.84 -11.95 46.20
CA ALA A 178 8.15 -11.98 44.78
C ALA A 178 6.88 -11.99 43.92
N LEU A 179 5.92 -12.85 44.26
CA LEU A 179 4.63 -12.96 43.56
C LEU A 179 3.83 -11.67 43.65
N ASP A 180 3.76 -11.01 44.81
CA ASP A 180 3.08 -9.72 44.98
C ASP A 180 3.66 -8.64 44.06
N ARG A 181 5.00 -8.61 43.91
CA ARG A 181 5.67 -7.70 42.97
C ARG A 181 5.31 -8.03 41.53
N LEU A 182 5.33 -9.31 41.16
CA LEU A 182 5.00 -9.75 39.80
C LEU A 182 3.54 -9.46 39.45
N ILE A 183 2.60 -9.70 40.36
CA ILE A 183 1.18 -9.36 40.21
C ILE A 183 1.02 -7.87 39.95
N SER A 184 1.65 -7.03 40.77
CA SER A 184 1.58 -5.57 40.62
C SER A 184 2.10 -5.12 39.24
N VAL A 185 3.17 -5.75 38.73
CA VAL A 185 3.71 -5.47 37.40
C VAL A 185 2.76 -5.94 36.29
N ALA A 186 2.19 -7.13 36.43
CA ALA A 186 1.27 -7.71 35.45
C ALA A 186 -0.05 -6.90 35.36
N GLU A 187 -0.66 -6.57 36.50
CA GLU A 187 -1.87 -5.75 36.57
C GLU A 187 -1.66 -4.38 35.92
N ARG A 188 -0.51 -3.75 36.15
CA ARG A 188 -0.17 -2.49 35.50
C ARG A 188 -0.06 -2.65 33.99
N ARG A 189 0.61 -3.70 33.50
CA ARG A 189 0.72 -3.96 32.04
C ARG A 189 -0.64 -4.21 31.40
N GLU A 190 -1.49 -4.96 32.07
CA GLU A 190 -2.86 -5.26 31.62
C GLU A 190 -3.72 -4.00 31.60
N ALA A 191 -3.64 -3.17 32.64
CA ALA A 191 -4.33 -1.88 32.70
C ALA A 191 -3.85 -0.92 31.60
N ASP A 192 -2.54 -0.77 31.43
CA ASP A 192 -1.93 0.06 30.39
C ASP A 192 -2.36 -0.42 28.98
N ALA A 193 -2.45 -1.73 28.76
CA ALA A 193 -2.91 -2.31 27.51
C ALA A 193 -4.40 -2.03 27.25
N ALA A 194 -5.24 -2.18 28.26
CA ALA A 194 -6.67 -1.88 28.18
C ALA A 194 -6.93 -0.39 27.94
N GLU A 195 -6.20 0.51 28.61
CA GLU A 195 -6.28 1.95 28.37
C GLU A 195 -5.86 2.29 26.93
N LEU A 196 -4.75 1.70 26.45
CA LEU A 196 -4.28 1.92 25.08
C LEU A 196 -5.31 1.45 24.03
N GLU A 197 -6.01 0.35 24.29
CA GLU A 197 -7.10 -0.12 23.43
C GLU A 197 -8.29 0.84 23.43
N GLN A 198 -8.70 1.34 24.60
CA GLN A 198 -9.76 2.34 24.71
C GLN A 198 -9.39 3.64 23.98
N LEU A 199 -8.15 4.11 24.13
CA LEU A 199 -7.66 5.30 23.43
C LEU A 199 -7.66 5.10 21.91
N ARG A 200 -7.27 3.92 21.43
CA ARG A 200 -7.33 3.58 19.99
C ARG A 200 -8.77 3.53 19.47
N ALA A 201 -9.69 2.96 20.24
CA ALA A 201 -11.10 2.91 19.88
C ALA A 201 -11.73 4.32 19.83
N ALA A 202 -11.48 5.15 20.85
CA ALA A 202 -11.96 6.52 20.89
C ALA A 202 -11.39 7.38 19.75
N GLN A 203 -10.09 7.21 19.43
CA GLN A 203 -9.48 7.89 18.30
C GLN A 203 -10.11 7.45 16.97
N ALA A 204 -10.31 6.15 16.77
CA ALA A 204 -10.95 5.63 15.57
C ALA A 204 -12.40 6.13 15.40
N GLU A 205 -13.14 6.26 16.49
CA GLU A 205 -14.50 6.84 16.47
C GLU A 205 -14.46 8.34 16.12
N ARG A 206 -13.54 9.09 16.72
CA ARG A 206 -13.36 10.50 16.40
C ARG A 206 -12.97 10.72 14.93
N ASP A 207 -12.05 9.91 14.41
CA ASP A 207 -11.64 9.97 13.01
C ASP A 207 -12.80 9.64 12.07
N ARG A 208 -13.68 8.69 12.44
CA ARG A 208 -14.90 8.41 11.68
C ARG A 208 -15.88 9.59 11.68
N LEU A 209 -16.13 10.20 12.83
CA LEU A 209 -17.02 11.36 12.95
C LEU A 209 -16.46 12.57 12.19
N ASP A 210 -15.15 12.82 12.30
CA ASP A 210 -14.49 13.90 11.56
C ASP A 210 -14.52 13.64 10.04
N ALA A 211 -14.34 12.40 9.60
CA ALA A 211 -14.49 12.03 8.19
C ALA A 211 -15.93 12.21 7.70
N GLN A 212 -16.92 11.81 8.50
CA GLN A 212 -18.34 12.01 8.19
C GLN A 212 -18.68 13.49 8.07
N ARG A 213 -18.26 14.31 9.05
CA ARG A 213 -18.47 15.76 9.02
C ARG A 213 -17.83 16.40 7.79
N ARG A 214 -16.59 16.03 7.45
CA ARG A 214 -15.93 16.55 6.24
C ARG A 214 -16.68 16.14 4.97
N ALA A 215 -17.18 14.91 4.90
CA ALA A 215 -17.99 14.45 3.77
C ALA A 215 -19.32 15.22 3.67
N GLU A 216 -19.98 15.49 4.80
CA GLU A 216 -21.20 16.31 4.86
C GLU A 216 -20.94 17.77 4.48
N GLU A 217 -19.87 18.38 4.98
CA GLU A 217 -19.42 19.74 4.62
C GLU A 217 -19.06 19.83 3.12
N GLU A 218 -18.35 18.84 2.58
CA GLU A 218 -17.99 18.78 1.16
C GLU A 218 -19.23 18.58 0.27
N ALA A 219 -20.16 17.71 0.67
CA ALA A 219 -21.42 17.52 -0.03
C ALA A 219 -22.29 18.79 0.00
N ALA A 220 -22.37 19.48 1.14
CA ALA A 220 -23.09 20.75 1.26
C ALA A 220 -22.44 21.86 0.43
N ALA A 221 -21.10 21.94 0.41
CA ALA A 221 -20.38 22.89 -0.43
C ALA A 221 -20.55 22.61 -1.92
N ALA A 222 -20.54 21.33 -2.33
CA ALA A 222 -20.81 20.93 -3.70
C ALA A 222 -22.24 21.27 -4.12
N GLU A 223 -23.22 21.07 -3.25
CA GLU A 223 -24.62 21.44 -3.53
C GLU A 223 -24.82 22.96 -3.59
N ALA A 224 -24.25 23.70 -2.64
CA ALA A 224 -24.29 25.16 -2.66
C ALA A 224 -23.65 25.73 -3.94
N LYS A 225 -22.54 25.14 -4.39
CA LYS A 225 -21.91 25.50 -5.65
C LYS A 225 -22.81 25.19 -6.85
N ARG A 226 -23.46 24.01 -6.89
CA ARG A 226 -24.43 23.68 -7.94
C ARG A 226 -25.58 24.68 -8.01
N ILE A 227 -26.15 25.06 -6.87
CA ILE A 227 -27.24 26.03 -6.79
C ILE A 227 -26.78 27.40 -7.29
N GLU A 228 -25.59 27.86 -6.89
CA GLU A 228 -25.04 29.14 -7.35
C GLU A 228 -24.72 29.10 -8.85
N ASP A 229 -24.12 28.03 -9.36
CA ASP A 229 -23.85 27.85 -10.79
C ASP A 229 -25.17 27.86 -11.60
N GLU A 230 -26.23 27.21 -11.09
CA GLU A 230 -27.57 27.22 -11.71
C GLU A 230 -28.21 28.60 -11.68
N ARG A 231 -28.10 29.33 -10.56
CA ARG A 231 -28.59 30.70 -10.41
C ARG A 231 -27.85 31.66 -11.35
N GLN A 232 -26.53 31.55 -11.45
CA GLN A 232 -25.72 32.33 -12.39
C GLN A 232 -26.07 32.01 -13.84
N ALA A 233 -26.31 30.74 -14.16
CA ALA A 233 -26.77 30.35 -15.49
C ALA A 233 -28.16 30.93 -15.81
N GLU A 234 -29.08 30.94 -14.84
CA GLU A 234 -30.41 31.54 -14.98
C GLU A 234 -30.33 33.08 -15.12
N ASP A 235 -29.54 33.75 -14.28
CA ASP A 235 -29.32 35.19 -14.35
C ASP A 235 -28.67 35.59 -15.67
N LYS A 236 -27.69 34.81 -16.15
CA LYS A 236 -27.09 35.01 -17.48
C LYS A 236 -28.12 34.83 -18.59
N ARG A 237 -28.96 33.78 -18.54
CA ARG A 237 -30.05 33.61 -19.51
C ARG A 237 -31.02 34.80 -19.49
N LYS A 238 -31.40 35.30 -18.31
CA LYS A 238 -32.26 36.49 -18.19
C LYS A 238 -31.58 37.74 -18.75
N ALA A 239 -30.29 37.93 -18.47
CA ALA A 239 -29.50 39.03 -19.01
C ALA A 239 -29.35 38.95 -20.53
N ASP A 240 -29.08 37.76 -21.08
CA ASP A 240 -28.99 37.53 -22.52
C ASP A 240 -30.35 37.79 -23.21
N ILE A 241 -31.46 37.36 -22.61
CA ILE A 241 -32.82 37.67 -23.11
C ILE A 241 -33.10 39.17 -23.06
N ALA A 242 -32.75 39.85 -21.95
CA ALA A 242 -32.94 41.28 -21.81
C ALA A 242 -32.07 42.09 -22.78
N ALA A 243 -30.82 41.67 -23.00
CA ALA A 243 -29.91 42.26 -23.97
C ALA A 243 -30.44 42.09 -25.40
N ALA A 244 -30.90 40.88 -25.76
CA ALA A 244 -31.51 40.61 -27.06
C ALA A 244 -32.79 41.45 -27.27
N ALA A 245 -33.62 41.63 -26.23
CA ALA A 245 -34.80 42.47 -26.29
C ALA A 245 -34.45 43.97 -26.43
N ALA A 246 -33.43 44.44 -25.71
CA ALA A 246 -32.94 45.82 -25.82
C ALA A 246 -32.31 46.10 -27.19
N GLU A 247 -31.54 45.15 -27.73
CA GLU A 247 -30.96 45.25 -29.08
C GLU A 247 -32.06 45.23 -30.15
N ALA A 248 -33.07 44.37 -30.03
CA ALA A 248 -34.22 44.37 -30.93
C ALA A 248 -35.01 45.68 -30.85
N ALA A 249 -35.20 46.26 -29.66
CA ALA A 249 -35.86 47.55 -29.48
C ALA A 249 -35.02 48.71 -30.06
N ALA A 250 -33.71 48.74 -29.82
CA ALA A 250 -32.81 49.73 -30.38
C ALA A 250 -32.72 49.63 -31.91
N GLN A 251 -32.74 48.41 -32.45
CA GLN A 251 -32.80 48.20 -33.90
C GLN A 251 -34.13 48.68 -34.48
N ALA A 252 -35.26 48.37 -33.82
CA ALA A 252 -36.57 48.85 -34.24
C ALA A 252 -36.66 50.39 -34.19
N GLU A 253 -36.06 51.03 -33.19
CA GLU A 253 -35.97 52.49 -33.08
C GLU A 253 -35.08 53.08 -34.17
N ARG A 254 -33.92 52.49 -34.45
CA ARG A 254 -33.06 52.89 -35.57
C ARG A 254 -33.76 52.73 -36.91
N ASP A 255 -34.45 51.62 -37.13
CA ASP A 255 -35.19 51.37 -38.37
C ASP A 255 -36.37 52.35 -38.51
N ALA A 256 -37.05 52.69 -37.41
CA ALA A 256 -38.09 53.72 -37.39
C ALA A 256 -37.54 55.13 -37.66
N ALA A 257 -36.44 55.50 -37.00
CA ALA A 257 -35.76 56.77 -37.20
C ALA A 257 -35.21 56.89 -38.63
N GLN A 258 -34.66 55.80 -39.18
CA GLN A 258 -34.19 55.74 -40.55
C GLN A 258 -35.35 55.89 -41.54
N ARG A 259 -36.50 55.26 -41.30
CA ARG A 259 -37.71 55.46 -42.11
C ARG A 259 -38.22 56.90 -42.07
N VAL A 260 -38.18 57.55 -40.90
CA VAL A 260 -38.53 58.97 -40.76
C VAL A 260 -37.53 59.84 -41.51
N ALA A 261 -36.23 59.63 -41.33
CA ALA A 261 -35.18 60.38 -42.01
C ALA A 261 -35.19 60.17 -43.53
N ASP A 262 -35.49 58.97 -44.02
CA ASP A 262 -35.63 58.67 -45.44
C ASP A 262 -36.92 59.27 -46.02
N ALA A 263 -38.01 59.30 -45.25
CA ALA A 263 -39.24 60.00 -45.63
C ALA A 263 -39.03 61.53 -45.67
N GLU A 264 -38.29 62.10 -44.73
CA GLU A 264 -37.92 63.52 -44.72
C GLU A 264 -36.97 63.85 -45.87
N ARG A 265 -35.96 63.02 -46.14
CA ARG A 265 -35.05 63.21 -47.28
C ARG A 265 -35.80 63.08 -48.61
N ALA A 266 -36.73 62.14 -48.73
CA ALA A 266 -37.59 62.02 -49.91
C ALA A 266 -38.53 63.21 -50.07
N ALA A 267 -39.08 63.76 -48.97
CA ALA A 267 -39.91 64.95 -48.99
C ALA A 267 -39.10 66.21 -49.36
N GLU A 268 -37.89 66.36 -48.83
CA GLU A 268 -37.00 67.48 -49.14
C GLU A 268 -36.45 67.38 -50.56
N GLU A 269 -36.13 66.18 -51.05
CA GLU A 269 -35.80 65.96 -52.47
C GLU A 269 -36.99 66.23 -53.39
N ALA A 270 -38.20 65.84 -53.01
CA ALA A 270 -39.41 66.15 -53.78
C ALA A 270 -39.69 67.65 -53.81
N LYS A 271 -39.49 68.35 -52.69
CA LYS A 271 -39.60 69.80 -52.58
C LYS A 271 -38.53 70.50 -53.41
N LYS A 272 -37.29 70.05 -53.34
CA LYS A 272 -36.19 70.59 -54.15
C LYS A 272 -36.40 70.33 -55.65
N ARG A 273 -36.92 69.16 -56.04
CA ARG A 273 -37.31 68.90 -57.44
C ARG A 273 -38.46 69.79 -57.89
N ALA A 274 -39.45 70.05 -57.03
CA ALA A 274 -40.52 71.00 -57.33
C ALA A 274 -39.99 72.44 -57.46
N ASP A 275 -39.08 72.86 -56.58
CA ASP A 275 -38.43 74.17 -56.64
C ASP A 275 -37.53 74.30 -57.89
N ASP A 276 -36.80 73.24 -58.26
CA ASP A 276 -35.98 73.18 -59.47
C ASP A 276 -36.85 73.15 -60.75
N GLU A 277 -38.01 72.49 -60.74
CA GLU A 277 -38.99 72.53 -61.85
C GLU A 277 -39.65 73.91 -61.99
N ILE A 278 -39.98 74.58 -60.87
CA ILE A 278 -40.48 75.95 -60.87
C ILE A 278 -39.40 76.92 -61.36
N ALA A 279 -38.14 76.75 -60.94
CA ALA A 279 -37.02 77.57 -61.40
C ALA A 279 -36.67 77.32 -62.88
N ALA A 280 -36.74 76.07 -63.36
CA ALA A 280 -36.53 75.72 -64.76
C ALA A 280 -37.66 76.26 -65.65
N ALA A 281 -38.92 76.19 -65.21
CA ALA A 281 -40.06 76.78 -65.91
C ALA A 281 -40.00 78.32 -65.95
N ALA A 282 -39.55 78.96 -64.87
CA ALA A 282 -39.32 80.41 -64.82
C ALA A 282 -38.16 80.83 -65.74
N ALA A 283 -37.04 80.10 -65.76
CA ALA A 283 -35.90 80.38 -66.63
C ALA A 283 -36.20 80.15 -68.12
N GLU A 284 -37.05 79.16 -68.45
CA GLU A 284 -37.50 78.94 -69.84
C GLU A 284 -38.49 80.02 -70.30
N ALA A 285 -39.41 80.46 -69.42
CA ALA A 285 -40.30 81.58 -69.70
C ALA A 285 -39.52 82.90 -69.88
N GLU A 286 -38.49 83.15 -69.06
CA GLU A 286 -37.66 84.36 -69.15
C GLU A 286 -36.76 84.35 -70.40
N ARG A 287 -36.27 83.17 -70.83
CA ARG A 287 -35.54 83.03 -72.11
C ARG A 287 -36.43 83.25 -73.34
N LYS A 288 -37.71 82.86 -73.30
CA LYS A 288 -38.67 83.14 -74.38
C LYS A 288 -39.05 84.63 -74.42
N VAL A 289 -39.25 85.27 -73.26
CA VAL A 289 -39.53 86.72 -73.18
C VAL A 289 -38.33 87.58 -73.58
N ALA A 290 -37.09 87.16 -73.26
CA ALA A 290 -35.87 87.87 -73.66
C ALA A 290 -35.56 87.72 -75.17
N ALA A 291 -35.86 86.57 -75.77
CA ALA A 291 -35.71 86.37 -77.21
C ALA A 291 -36.71 87.19 -78.04
N ASP A 292 -37.96 87.32 -77.57
CA ASP A 292 -38.98 88.14 -78.24
C ASP A 292 -38.74 89.65 -78.07
N ARG A 293 -38.24 90.10 -76.90
CA ARG A 293 -37.87 91.52 -76.68
C ARG A 293 -36.70 91.98 -77.54
N LYS A 294 -35.72 91.11 -77.82
CA LYS A 294 -34.56 91.46 -78.65
C LYS A 294 -34.94 91.61 -80.14
N ARG A 295 -35.86 90.77 -80.63
CA ARG A 295 -36.36 90.85 -82.01
C ARG A 295 -37.20 92.12 -82.27
N ILE A 296 -38.00 92.55 -81.28
CA ILE A 296 -38.83 93.76 -81.38
C ILE A 296 -37.99 95.05 -81.27
N ALA A 297 -36.90 95.05 -80.49
CA ALA A 297 -36.01 96.20 -80.36
C ALA A 297 -35.18 96.46 -81.64
N ASP A 298 -34.64 95.41 -82.26
CA ASP A 298 -33.83 95.54 -83.48
C ASP A 298 -34.68 95.96 -84.71
N GLU A 299 -35.98 95.65 -84.72
CA GLU A 299 -36.91 96.01 -85.81
C GLU A 299 -37.44 97.46 -85.67
N GLN A 300 -37.64 97.96 -84.45
CA GLN A 300 -38.08 99.34 -84.19
C GLN A 300 -36.97 100.39 -84.37
N GLU A 301 -35.70 100.04 -84.15
CA GLU A 301 -34.58 100.97 -84.31
C GLU A 301 -34.24 101.21 -85.79
N ALA A 302 -34.44 100.22 -86.65
CA ALA A 302 -34.29 100.34 -88.11
C ALA A 302 -35.36 101.26 -88.74
N GLU A 303 -36.61 101.19 -88.26
CA GLU A 303 -37.72 101.97 -88.78
C GLU A 303 -37.69 103.45 -88.33
N ALA A 304 -37.19 103.71 -87.11
CA ALA A 304 -37.05 105.07 -86.58
C ALA A 304 -35.91 105.88 -87.23
N ALA A 305 -34.86 105.22 -87.71
CA ALA A 305 -33.74 105.88 -88.39
C ALA A 305 -34.11 106.36 -89.81
N ASP A 306 -34.98 105.62 -90.50
CA ASP A 306 -35.35 105.90 -91.89
C ASP A 306 -36.42 107.01 -92.01
N GLN A 307 -37.26 107.17 -90.98
CA GLN A 307 -38.26 108.24 -90.91
C GLN A 307 -37.63 109.62 -90.67
N ARG A 308 -36.59 109.72 -89.82
CA ARG A 308 -35.93 111.00 -89.49
C ARG A 308 -35.23 111.66 -90.68
N ARG A 309 -34.76 110.88 -91.67
CA ARG A 309 -34.15 111.44 -92.89
C ARG A 309 -35.17 112.07 -93.84
N ARG A 310 -36.42 111.61 -93.83
CA ARG A 310 -37.47 112.11 -94.74
C ARG A 310 -38.11 113.40 -94.23
N ASP A 311 -38.21 113.57 -92.91
CA ASP A 311 -38.81 114.75 -92.30
C ASP A 311 -37.90 115.99 -92.39
N ALA A 312 -36.58 115.83 -92.27
CA ALA A 312 -35.63 116.94 -92.36
C ALA A 312 -35.59 117.62 -93.75
N ASP A 313 -35.74 116.85 -94.83
CA ASP A 313 -35.72 117.40 -96.21
C ASP A 313 -37.02 118.14 -96.56
N ARG A 314 -38.15 117.72 -95.97
CA ARG A 314 -39.46 118.35 -96.19
C ARG A 314 -39.55 119.74 -95.55
N ASP A 315 -39.00 119.89 -94.35
CA ASP A 315 -39.08 121.15 -93.60
C ASP A 315 -38.18 122.24 -94.20
N HIS A 316 -37.03 121.86 -94.78
CA HIS A 316 -36.14 122.81 -95.45
C HIS A 316 -36.80 123.44 -96.68
N ARG A 317 -37.45 122.63 -97.54
CA ARG A 317 -38.15 123.12 -98.74
C ARG A 317 -39.35 124.01 -98.43
N LYS A 318 -40.08 123.69 -97.36
CA LYS A 318 -41.26 124.46 -96.94
C LYS A 318 -40.89 125.87 -96.49
N LYS A 319 -39.76 126.02 -95.78
CA LYS A 319 -39.29 127.30 -95.26
C LYS A 319 -38.84 128.25 -96.36
N VAL A 320 -38.14 127.74 -97.37
CA VAL A 320 -37.68 128.54 -98.53
C VAL A 320 -38.87 129.01 -99.38
N ASN A 321 -39.85 128.14 -99.64
CA ASN A 321 -41.02 128.51 -100.43
C ASN A 321 -41.88 129.58 -99.78
N ASN A 322 -42.13 129.48 -98.47
CA ASN A 322 -42.94 130.49 -97.77
C ASN A 322 -42.25 131.85 -97.73
N SER A 323 -40.92 131.88 -97.59
CA SER A 323 -40.13 133.12 -97.67
C SER A 323 -40.34 133.87 -99.00
N ILE A 324 -40.42 133.12 -100.12
CA ILE A 324 -40.62 133.70 -101.45
C ILE A 324 -42.06 134.22 -101.61
N ILE A 325 -43.06 133.51 -101.08
CA ILE A 325 -44.46 133.98 -101.09
C ILE A 325 -44.57 135.32 -100.36
N THR A 326 -44.00 135.42 -99.16
CA THR A 326 -44.02 136.67 -98.37
C THR A 326 -43.36 137.83 -99.13
N ALA A 327 -42.19 137.60 -99.74
CA ALA A 327 -41.49 138.64 -100.50
C ALA A 327 -42.26 139.12 -101.74
N LEU A 328 -42.99 138.22 -102.42
CA LEU A 328 -43.80 138.56 -103.60
C LEU A 328 -45.01 139.44 -103.25
N VAL A 329 -45.65 139.19 -102.10
CA VAL A 329 -46.80 139.99 -101.64
C VAL A 329 -46.38 141.43 -101.32
N GLU A 330 -45.22 141.62 -100.66
CA GLU A 330 -44.74 142.95 -100.26
C GLU A 330 -44.25 143.82 -101.43
N CYS A 331 -43.52 143.25 -102.40
CA CYS A 331 -42.89 144.06 -103.45
C CYS A 331 -43.83 144.47 -104.59
N SER A 332 -45.01 143.85 -104.73
CA SER A 332 -45.81 144.00 -105.96
C SER A 332 -47.33 144.17 -105.81
N GLY A 333 -47.88 144.30 -104.60
CA GLY A 333 -49.32 144.58 -104.42
C GLY A 333 -50.24 143.50 -104.98
N ILE A 334 -49.73 142.26 -105.09
CA ILE A 334 -50.43 141.10 -105.62
C ILE A 334 -51.05 140.30 -104.46
N ALA A 335 -52.27 139.79 -104.63
CA ALA A 335 -52.96 139.02 -103.60
C ALA A 335 -52.28 137.67 -103.30
N ASP A 336 -52.39 137.20 -102.06
CA ASP A 336 -51.72 136.00 -101.52
C ASP A 336 -51.96 134.73 -102.36
N GLU A 337 -53.18 134.55 -102.88
CA GLU A 337 -53.54 133.43 -103.76
C GLU A 337 -52.80 133.46 -105.12
N GLN A 338 -52.54 134.66 -105.65
CA GLN A 338 -51.80 134.83 -106.90
C GLN A 338 -50.29 134.65 -106.67
N ALA A 339 -49.75 135.14 -105.55
CA ALA A 339 -48.36 134.88 -105.14
C ALA A 339 -48.11 133.38 -104.95
N MET A 340 -49.05 132.66 -104.32
CA MET A 340 -48.98 131.21 -104.15
C MET A 340 -49.06 130.49 -105.51
N SER A 341 -49.92 130.92 -106.43
CA SER A 341 -49.98 130.37 -107.78
C SER A 341 -48.67 130.59 -108.57
N ILE A 342 -48.03 131.74 -108.40
CA ILE A 342 -46.73 132.06 -109.03
C ILE A 342 -45.61 131.19 -108.43
N VAL A 343 -45.55 131.03 -107.11
CA VAL A 343 -44.57 130.11 -106.48
C VAL A 343 -44.83 128.66 -106.87
N ILE A 344 -46.09 128.22 -106.98
CA ILE A 344 -46.42 126.89 -107.52
C ILE A 344 -45.96 126.76 -108.97
N ALA A 345 -46.17 127.77 -109.82
CA ALA A 345 -45.73 127.75 -111.21
C ALA A 345 -44.20 127.74 -111.34
N LEU A 346 -43.48 128.40 -110.42
CA LEU A 346 -42.01 128.38 -110.31
C LEU A 346 -41.49 127.02 -109.84
N VAL A 347 -42.13 126.40 -108.84
CA VAL A 347 -41.76 125.05 -108.36
C VAL A 347 -42.05 123.98 -109.42
N LYS A 348 -43.14 124.13 -110.17
CA LYS A 348 -43.49 123.24 -111.29
C LYS A 348 -42.69 123.50 -112.57
N GLY A 349 -41.87 124.56 -112.61
CA GLY A 349 -40.99 124.87 -113.75
C GLY A 349 -41.70 125.42 -114.99
N THR A 350 -42.91 125.94 -114.84
CA THR A 350 -43.78 126.38 -115.95
C THR A 350 -43.45 127.78 -116.47
N ILE A 351 -42.63 128.54 -115.74
CA ILE A 351 -42.13 129.87 -116.14
C ILE A 351 -40.72 129.70 -116.74
N PRO A 352 -40.52 129.98 -118.05
CA PRO A 352 -39.22 129.84 -118.69
C PRO A 352 -38.16 130.78 -118.07
N ASN A 353 -36.91 130.33 -118.03
CA ASN A 353 -35.72 131.07 -117.57
C ASN A 353 -35.64 131.41 -116.06
N VAL A 354 -36.35 130.70 -115.17
CA VAL A 354 -36.25 130.87 -113.70
C VAL A 354 -36.11 129.51 -112.98
N THR A 355 -35.27 129.42 -111.94
CA THR A 355 -35.05 128.17 -111.16
C THR A 355 -34.93 128.46 -109.66
N LEU A 356 -35.61 127.67 -108.82
CA LEU A 356 -35.54 127.75 -107.36
C LEU A 356 -34.47 126.81 -106.81
N LYS A 357 -33.60 127.32 -105.93
CA LYS A 357 -32.64 126.51 -105.16
C LYS A 357 -33.16 126.36 -103.73
N TYR A 358 -33.12 125.12 -103.23
CA TYR A 358 -33.53 124.75 -101.87
C TYR A 358 -32.32 124.50 -100.99
#